data_AF-A0A1J0RCG6-F1
#
_entry.id   AF-A0A1J0RCG6-F1
#
_cell.length_a   1.000
_cell.length_b   1.000
_cell.length_c   1.000
_cell.angle_alpha   90.00
_cell.angle_beta   90.00
_cell.angle_gamma   90.00
#
_symmetry.space_group_name_H-M   'P 1'
#
loop_
_entity.id
_entity.type
_entity.pdbx_description
1 polymer ?
#
loop_
_entity_poly.entity_id
_entity_poly.type
_entity_poly.pdbx_seq_one_letter_code
_entity_poly.pdbx_strand_id
1 'polypeptide(L)'
;MCLFLLFLLWLLLAETTKEVESAANANTKQYGVMCWLTAIVEAERPVKELKQDPTEAVDEILAVNMSLSDPKFQALFNDSDETNTWDKQDAKITGAKFAEDWQKSCSKWRAAKKKMMGDKINLQGGTNWQSIAAQSARQAASIAVRQIAVQAVAWKADYDTAVKIITEEDTNPIKQKLTAALYGGDGKTAKIKAGTTYKAGSSYADICVGTNKRLSLAGDKELKKPDTKASRATPLKPGRTSKDNGRVSGSHQKARHRRY
;
A
#
# COMPACT_ATOMS: atom_id res chain seq x y z
N MET A 1 21.87 -66.96 38.60
CA MET A 1 21.80 -66.39 37.23
C MET A 1 20.60 -65.47 37.00
N CYS A 2 19.43 -65.64 37.66
CA CYS A 2 18.29 -64.71 37.47
C CYS A 2 18.50 -63.27 38.01
N LEU A 3 19.30 -63.08 39.06
CA LEU A 3 19.55 -61.75 39.65
C LEU A 3 20.39 -60.82 38.75
N PHE A 4 21.28 -61.38 37.93
CA PHE A 4 22.12 -60.59 37.01
C PHE A 4 21.34 -60.10 35.78
N LEU A 5 20.33 -60.87 35.34
CA LEU A 5 19.45 -60.49 34.23
C LEU A 5 18.45 -59.40 34.63
N LEU A 6 18.00 -59.38 35.89
CA LEU A 6 17.15 -58.31 36.42
C LEU A 6 17.91 -56.99 36.56
N PHE A 7 19.19 -57.03 36.94
CA PHE A 7 20.03 -55.83 37.04
C PHE A 7 20.33 -55.21 35.66
N LEU A 8 20.58 -56.05 34.64
CA LEU A 8 20.77 -55.58 33.25
C LEU A 8 19.48 -55.06 32.63
N LEU A 9 18.32 -55.68 32.93
CA LEU A 9 17.02 -55.17 32.49
C LEU A 9 16.71 -53.81 33.13
N TRP A 10 17.09 -53.60 34.40
CA TRP A 10 16.89 -52.31 35.08
C TRP A 10 17.82 -51.21 34.54
N LEU A 11 19.07 -51.54 34.17
CA LEU A 11 20.00 -50.61 33.51
C LEU A 11 19.54 -50.25 32.09
N LEU A 12 18.96 -51.19 31.32
CA LEU A 12 18.43 -50.93 29.98
C LEU A 12 17.14 -50.09 30.00
N LEU A 13 16.35 -50.10 31.08
CA LEU A 13 15.19 -49.21 31.23
C LEU A 13 15.55 -47.80 31.73
N ALA A 14 16.76 -47.60 32.28
CA ALA A 14 17.22 -46.29 32.76
C ALA A 14 17.73 -45.38 31.62
N GLU A 15 18.01 -45.94 30.44
CA GLU A 15 18.56 -45.17 29.30
C GLU A 15 17.49 -44.52 28.40
N THR A 16 16.20 -44.76 28.65
CA THR A 16 15.11 -44.28 27.78
C THR A 16 14.10 -43.41 28.51
N THR A 17 14.50 -42.18 28.88
CA THR A 17 13.71 -40.94 28.70
C THR A 17 14.46 -39.78 29.34
N LYS A 18 15.38 -39.16 28.59
CA LYS A 18 15.63 -37.74 28.79
C LYS A 18 14.43 -37.00 28.23
N GLU A 19 13.36 -36.87 29.00
CA GLU A 19 12.45 -35.75 28.77
C GLU A 19 13.30 -34.51 29.01
N VAL A 20 13.67 -33.82 27.91
CA VAL A 20 14.22 -32.48 28.01
C VAL A 20 13.06 -31.63 28.50
N GLU A 21 12.90 -31.56 29.82
CA GLU A 21 12.12 -30.52 30.45
C GLU A 21 12.75 -29.19 30.02
N SER A 22 12.11 -28.56 29.04
CA SER A 22 12.34 -27.16 28.75
C SER A 22 12.09 -26.41 30.06
N ALA A 23 13.15 -25.91 30.69
CA ALA A 23 13.03 -25.05 31.86
C ALA A 23 11.96 -23.98 31.61
N ALA A 24 11.11 -23.71 32.61
CA ALA A 24 10.19 -22.59 32.55
C ALA A 24 11.00 -21.34 32.15
N ASN A 25 10.56 -20.64 31.09
CA ASN A 25 11.24 -19.47 30.49
C ASN A 25 12.43 -19.73 29.55
N ALA A 26 12.73 -20.97 29.15
CA ALA A 26 13.84 -21.26 28.23
C ALA A 26 13.77 -20.49 26.89
N ASN A 27 12.56 -20.07 26.48
CA ASN A 27 12.30 -19.34 25.24
C ASN A 27 11.83 -17.88 25.44
N THR A 28 11.88 -17.33 26.66
CA THR A 28 11.30 -16.01 26.97
C THR A 28 11.93 -14.87 26.16
N LYS A 29 13.24 -14.91 25.91
CA LYS A 29 13.91 -13.92 25.05
C LYS A 29 13.42 -13.98 23.60
N GLN A 30 13.23 -15.17 23.06
CA GLN A 30 12.74 -15.35 21.69
C GLN A 30 11.28 -14.91 21.56
N TYR A 31 10.47 -15.19 22.58
CA TYR A 31 9.09 -14.72 22.65
C TYR A 31 9.01 -13.18 22.70
N GLY A 32 9.91 -12.54 23.47
CA GLY A 32 10.02 -11.08 23.52
C GLY A 32 10.35 -10.46 22.16
N VAL A 33 11.30 -11.04 21.41
CA VAL A 33 11.62 -10.59 20.05
C VAL A 33 10.41 -10.73 19.12
N MET A 34 9.66 -11.83 19.20
CA MET A 34 8.46 -12.03 18.39
C MET A 34 7.36 -11.01 18.72
N CYS A 35 7.12 -10.73 20.00
CA CYS A 35 6.16 -9.69 20.40
C CYS A 35 6.58 -8.31 19.88
N TRP A 36 7.88 -7.99 19.90
CA TRP A 36 8.39 -6.74 19.36
C TRP A 36 8.21 -6.65 17.83
N LEU A 37 8.47 -7.73 17.11
CA LEU A 37 8.23 -7.79 15.66
C LEU A 37 6.75 -7.66 15.31
N THR A 38 5.85 -8.32 16.07
CA THR A 38 4.40 -8.15 15.91
C THR A 38 3.97 -6.71 16.17
N ALA A 39 4.48 -6.08 17.24
CA ALA A 39 4.20 -4.69 17.54
C ALA A 39 4.67 -3.74 16.42
N ILE A 40 5.80 -4.02 15.75
CA ILE A 40 6.25 -3.25 14.58
C ILE A 40 5.30 -3.39 13.39
N VAL A 41 4.77 -4.59 13.14
CA VAL A 41 3.82 -4.84 12.04
C VAL A 41 2.47 -4.14 12.31
N GLU A 42 2.07 -4.08 13.58
CA GLU A 42 0.79 -3.49 14.02
C GLU A 42 0.86 -1.98 14.26
N ALA A 43 2.05 -1.45 14.56
CA ALA A 43 2.23 -0.02 14.81
C ALA A 43 1.87 0.82 13.59
N GLU A 44 1.17 1.93 13.84
CA GLU A 44 0.99 2.98 12.86
C GLU A 44 2.34 3.61 12.54
N ARG A 45 2.59 3.86 11.25
CA ARG A 45 3.82 4.51 10.84
C ARG A 45 3.82 5.97 11.31
N PRO A 46 4.95 6.48 11.83
CA PRO A 46 5.09 7.91 12.01
C PRO A 46 4.96 8.63 10.67
N VAL A 47 3.95 9.47 10.54
CA VAL A 47 3.78 10.34 9.37
C VAL A 47 4.98 11.29 9.35
N LYS A 48 5.81 11.18 8.32
CA LYS A 48 6.89 12.13 8.11
C LYS A 48 6.32 13.34 7.41
N GLU A 49 6.65 14.54 7.90
CA GLU A 49 6.32 15.77 7.17
C GLU A 49 6.94 15.69 5.77
N LEU A 50 6.09 15.77 4.76
CA LEU A 50 6.51 15.85 3.38
C LEU A 50 7.05 17.27 3.13
N LYS A 51 8.03 17.38 2.23
CA LYS A 51 8.45 18.68 1.71
C LYS A 51 7.27 19.37 1.00
N GLN A 52 7.46 20.64 0.67
CA GLN A 52 6.52 21.43 -0.12
C GLN A 52 6.05 20.68 -1.40
N ASP A 53 4.74 20.71 -1.63
CA ASP A 53 4.10 20.16 -2.83
C ASP A 53 4.58 20.92 -4.09
N PRO A 54 5.13 20.23 -5.11
CA PRO A 54 5.63 20.86 -6.33
C PRO A 54 4.53 21.31 -7.31
N THR A 55 3.25 21.10 -6.99
CA THR A 55 2.12 21.36 -7.90
C THR A 55 2.14 22.78 -8.47
N GLU A 56 2.28 23.82 -7.63
CA GLU A 56 2.28 25.21 -8.10
C GLU A 56 3.45 25.50 -9.06
N ALA A 57 4.65 24.98 -8.76
CA ALA A 57 5.83 25.17 -9.61
C ALA A 57 5.67 24.47 -10.97
N VAL A 58 5.07 23.28 -10.99
CA VAL A 58 4.78 22.55 -12.22
C VAL A 58 3.72 23.28 -13.05
N ASP A 59 2.68 23.79 -12.41
CA ASP A 59 1.62 24.55 -13.07
C ASP A 59 2.16 25.84 -13.68
N GLU A 60 3.06 26.53 -12.98
CA GLU A 60 3.78 27.70 -13.51
C GLU A 60 4.62 27.35 -14.74
N ILE A 61 5.44 26.29 -14.69
CA ILE A 61 6.23 25.83 -15.83
C ILE A 61 5.33 25.50 -17.04
N LEU A 62 4.20 24.83 -16.81
CA LEU A 62 3.25 24.51 -17.86
C LEU A 62 2.59 25.76 -18.45
N ALA A 63 2.28 26.76 -17.63
CA ALA A 63 1.74 28.04 -18.07
C ALA A 63 2.77 28.84 -18.90
N VAL A 64 4.05 28.85 -18.50
CA VAL A 64 5.14 29.42 -19.30
C VAL A 64 5.27 28.70 -20.64
N ASN A 65 5.23 27.36 -20.65
CA ASN A 65 5.24 26.57 -21.88
C ASN A 65 4.04 26.88 -22.80
N MET A 66 2.84 27.05 -22.24
CA MET A 66 1.65 27.46 -22.99
C MET A 66 1.85 28.85 -23.62
N SER A 67 2.44 29.80 -22.89
CA SER A 67 2.68 31.17 -23.37
C SER A 67 3.65 31.26 -24.56
N LEU A 68 4.55 30.27 -24.69
CA LEU A 68 5.56 30.16 -25.74
C LEU A 68 5.14 29.18 -26.86
N SER A 69 3.94 28.59 -26.75
CA SER A 69 3.41 27.68 -27.76
C SER A 69 2.90 28.44 -28.98
N ASP A 70 2.72 27.73 -30.09
CA ASP A 70 2.22 28.31 -31.33
C ASP A 70 0.85 28.99 -31.10
N PRO A 71 0.60 30.19 -31.66
CA PRO A 71 -0.67 30.89 -31.47
C PRO A 71 -1.90 30.07 -31.88
N LYS A 72 -1.80 29.23 -32.92
CA LYS A 72 -2.89 28.34 -33.33
C LYS A 72 -3.16 27.28 -32.29
N PHE A 73 -2.12 26.71 -31.68
CA PHE A 73 -2.26 25.76 -30.57
C PHE A 73 -2.87 26.44 -29.34
N GLN A 74 -2.38 27.62 -28.98
CA GLN A 74 -2.92 28.40 -27.87
C GLN A 74 -4.39 28.76 -28.05
N ALA A 75 -4.86 28.95 -29.29
CA ALA A 75 -6.24 29.28 -29.61
C ALA A 75 -7.21 28.10 -29.49
N LEU A 76 -6.69 26.86 -29.40
CA LEU A 76 -7.51 25.66 -29.13
C LEU A 76 -8.07 25.66 -27.71
N PHE A 77 -7.42 26.38 -26.80
CA PHE A 77 -7.78 26.44 -25.39
C PHE A 77 -8.25 27.85 -25.04
N ASN A 78 -9.49 27.95 -24.57
CA ASN A 78 -10.00 29.13 -23.90
C ASN A 78 -10.02 28.89 -22.38
N ASP A 79 -10.26 29.97 -21.64
CA ASP A 79 -10.32 30.00 -20.17
C ASP A 79 -11.68 29.53 -19.61
N SER A 80 -12.65 29.21 -20.47
CA SER A 80 -14.00 28.79 -20.09
C SER A 80 -14.08 27.28 -19.84
N ASP A 81 -14.52 26.94 -18.63
CA ASP A 81 -14.79 25.56 -18.21
C ASP A 81 -16.05 24.93 -18.83
N GLU A 82 -16.90 25.76 -19.43
CA GLU A 82 -18.16 25.33 -20.01
C GLU A 82 -18.08 25.02 -21.50
N THR A 83 -17.12 25.61 -22.23
CA THR A 83 -17.08 25.55 -23.71
C THR A 83 -15.89 24.78 -24.27
N ASN A 84 -14.91 24.44 -23.45
CA ASN A 84 -13.63 23.90 -23.92
C ASN A 84 -13.29 22.54 -23.29
N THR A 85 -14.28 21.79 -22.80
CA THR A 85 -14.06 20.41 -22.36
C THR A 85 -13.70 19.50 -23.54
N TRP A 86 -13.03 18.37 -23.28
CA TRP A 86 -12.63 17.42 -24.32
C TRP A 86 -13.81 17.01 -25.22
N ASP A 87 -14.97 16.76 -24.62
CA ASP A 87 -16.18 16.33 -25.34
C ASP A 87 -16.77 17.43 -26.26
N LYS A 88 -16.28 18.67 -26.12
CA LYS A 88 -16.67 19.84 -26.92
C LYS A 88 -15.57 20.29 -27.89
N GLN A 89 -14.44 19.58 -27.95
CA GLN A 89 -13.37 19.84 -28.91
C GLN A 89 -13.77 19.41 -30.33
N ASP A 90 -13.16 20.03 -31.34
CA ASP A 90 -13.42 19.73 -32.76
C ASP A 90 -13.16 18.24 -33.06
N ALA A 91 -14.07 17.61 -33.81
CA ALA A 91 -13.98 16.21 -34.23
C ALA A 91 -12.67 15.87 -34.96
N LYS A 92 -12.03 16.84 -35.62
CA LYS A 92 -10.72 16.69 -36.27
C LYS A 92 -9.59 16.46 -35.28
N ILE A 93 -9.74 16.95 -34.04
CA ILE A 93 -8.76 16.77 -32.95
C ILE A 93 -9.05 15.46 -32.23
N THR A 94 -10.32 15.16 -31.95
CA THR A 94 -10.72 13.93 -31.24
C THR A 94 -10.65 12.68 -32.12
N GLY A 95 -10.62 12.81 -33.45
CA GLY A 95 -10.41 11.72 -34.41
C GLY A 95 -8.96 11.57 -34.91
N ALA A 96 -8.00 12.32 -34.37
CA ALA A 96 -6.61 12.29 -34.82
C ALA A 96 -5.85 11.04 -34.33
N LYS A 97 -4.72 10.73 -35.00
CA LYS A 97 -3.81 9.62 -34.64
C LYS A 97 -3.37 9.59 -33.16
N PHE A 98 -3.40 10.74 -32.49
CA PHE A 98 -2.96 10.92 -31.10
C PHE A 98 -4.10 11.37 -30.17
N ALA A 99 -5.36 11.06 -30.51
CA ALA A 99 -6.52 11.50 -29.75
C ALA A 99 -6.47 11.11 -28.26
N GLU A 100 -5.97 9.91 -27.92
CA GLU A 100 -5.84 9.48 -26.53
C GLU A 100 -4.86 10.34 -25.71
N ASP A 101 -3.71 10.67 -26.28
CA ASP A 101 -2.70 11.49 -25.61
C ASP A 101 -3.18 12.94 -25.45
N TRP A 102 -3.92 13.42 -26.46
CA TRP A 102 -4.60 14.71 -26.40
C TRP A 102 -5.69 14.73 -25.32
N GLN A 103 -6.50 13.68 -25.21
CA GLN A 103 -7.52 13.57 -24.17
C GLN A 103 -6.91 13.62 -22.77
N LYS A 104 -5.83 12.87 -22.55
CA LYS A 104 -5.10 12.83 -21.26
C LYS A 104 -4.46 14.18 -20.90
N SER A 105 -4.10 14.99 -21.89
CA SER A 105 -3.36 16.24 -21.70
C SER A 105 -4.23 17.50 -21.76
N CYS A 106 -5.44 17.41 -22.32
CA CYS A 106 -6.33 18.55 -22.59
C CYS A 106 -6.62 19.37 -21.33
N SER A 107 -6.97 18.72 -20.21
CA SER A 107 -7.23 19.41 -18.94
C SER A 107 -6.01 20.19 -18.44
N LYS A 108 -4.81 19.63 -18.56
CA LYS A 108 -3.56 20.29 -18.17
C LYS A 108 -3.26 21.51 -19.04
N TRP A 109 -3.46 21.40 -20.35
CA TRP A 109 -3.26 22.53 -21.28
C TRP A 109 -4.26 23.66 -21.01
N ARG A 110 -5.50 23.35 -20.67
CA ARG A 110 -6.51 24.35 -20.30
C ARG A 110 -6.16 25.05 -18.99
N ALA A 111 -5.77 24.29 -17.96
CA ALA A 111 -5.29 24.86 -16.71
C ALA A 111 -4.08 25.79 -16.93
N ALA A 112 -3.11 25.35 -17.73
CA ALA A 112 -1.95 26.15 -18.11
C ALA A 112 -2.34 27.44 -18.85
N LYS A 113 -3.30 27.38 -19.77
CA LYS A 113 -3.83 28.56 -20.48
C LYS A 113 -4.50 29.54 -19.52
N LYS A 114 -5.34 29.04 -18.61
CA LYS A 114 -6.02 29.84 -17.59
C LYS A 114 -5.02 30.56 -16.69
N LYS A 115 -4.02 29.82 -16.18
CA LYS A 115 -2.93 30.39 -15.35
C LYS A 115 -2.11 31.43 -16.13
N MET A 116 -1.73 31.12 -17.37
CA MET A 116 -1.01 32.06 -18.24
C MET A 116 -1.75 33.39 -18.40
N MET A 117 -3.07 33.35 -18.63
CA MET A 117 -3.88 34.57 -18.77
C MET A 117 -4.02 35.31 -17.43
N GLY A 118 -4.29 34.60 -16.34
CA GLY A 118 -4.44 35.19 -15.00
C GLY A 118 -3.17 35.88 -14.50
N ASP A 119 -2.02 35.21 -14.67
CA ASP A 119 -0.71 35.68 -14.20
C ASP A 119 0.00 36.59 -15.24
N LYS A 120 -0.64 36.83 -16.39
CA LYS A 120 -0.13 37.64 -17.51
C LYS A 120 1.25 37.18 -18.00
N ILE A 121 1.47 35.86 -18.06
CA ILE A 121 2.76 35.28 -18.43
C ILE A 121 3.08 35.55 -19.89
N ASN A 122 4.23 36.18 -20.15
CA ASN A 122 4.66 36.59 -21.50
C ASN A 122 3.68 37.58 -22.19
N LEU A 123 2.79 38.21 -21.41
CA LEU A 123 1.84 39.23 -21.85
C LEU A 123 2.28 40.62 -21.39
N GLN A 124 1.75 41.68 -22.01
CA GLN A 124 2.00 43.05 -21.56
C GLN A 124 1.47 43.26 -20.13
N GLY A 125 2.29 43.88 -19.28
CA GLY A 125 1.92 44.18 -17.89
C GLY A 125 2.07 43.02 -16.90
N GLY A 126 2.69 41.91 -17.28
CA GLY A 126 3.12 40.86 -16.34
C GLY A 126 4.39 41.28 -15.58
N THR A 127 4.43 41.04 -14.26
CA THR A 127 5.54 41.43 -13.38
C THR A 127 6.61 40.35 -13.25
N ASN A 128 6.19 39.07 -13.20
CA ASN A 128 7.08 37.94 -12.94
C ASN A 128 7.65 37.33 -14.23
N TRP A 129 6.88 37.40 -15.32
CA TRP A 129 7.23 36.83 -16.63
C TRP A 129 7.04 37.87 -17.73
N GLN A 130 8.10 38.63 -18.01
CA GLN A 130 8.08 39.68 -19.02
C GLN A 130 7.85 39.13 -20.43
N SER A 131 7.23 39.95 -21.28
CA SER A 131 6.99 39.57 -22.67
C SER A 131 8.28 39.50 -23.47
N ILE A 132 8.49 38.40 -24.19
CA ILE A 132 9.59 38.22 -25.13
C ILE A 132 9.14 38.78 -26.48
N ALA A 133 9.62 39.97 -26.85
CA ALA A 133 9.20 40.65 -28.08
C ALA A 133 9.79 40.01 -29.36
N ALA A 134 11.05 39.56 -29.30
CA ALA A 134 11.75 39.01 -30.46
C ALA A 134 11.29 37.58 -30.77
N GLN A 135 10.83 37.33 -32.00
CA GLN A 135 10.30 36.03 -32.41
C GLN A 135 11.36 34.91 -32.34
N SER A 136 12.61 35.20 -32.71
CA SER A 136 13.72 34.24 -32.62
C SER A 136 14.03 33.84 -31.18
N ALA A 137 14.04 34.81 -30.25
CA ALA A 137 14.21 34.54 -28.82
C ALA A 137 13.05 33.72 -28.25
N ARG A 138 11.82 34.03 -28.66
CA ARG A 138 10.62 33.26 -28.25
C ARG A 138 10.68 31.81 -28.73
N GLN A 139 11.14 31.57 -29.95
CA GLN A 139 11.32 30.22 -30.49
C GLN A 139 12.40 29.44 -29.74
N ALA A 140 13.55 30.06 -29.46
CA ALA A 140 14.62 29.43 -28.68
C ALA A 140 14.14 29.07 -27.26
N ALA A 141 13.46 30.00 -26.59
CA ALA A 141 12.87 29.77 -25.26
C ALA A 141 11.82 28.65 -25.28
N SER A 142 10.96 28.61 -26.31
CA SER A 142 9.93 27.58 -26.49
C SER A 142 10.52 26.16 -26.47
N ILE A 143 11.67 25.95 -27.13
CA ILE A 143 12.34 24.64 -27.17
C ILE A 143 12.82 24.22 -25.77
N ALA A 144 13.53 25.12 -25.08
CA ALA A 144 14.07 24.83 -23.75
C ALA A 144 12.95 24.61 -22.72
N VAL A 145 11.95 25.51 -22.68
CA VAL A 145 10.83 25.42 -21.75
C VAL A 145 10.00 24.16 -21.98
N ARG A 146 9.82 23.71 -23.24
CA ARG A 146 9.12 22.46 -23.53
C ARG A 146 9.82 21.26 -22.92
N GLN A 147 11.15 21.21 -22.97
CA GLN A 147 11.94 20.13 -22.35
C GLN A 147 11.79 20.15 -20.82
N ILE A 148 11.86 21.34 -20.21
CA ILE A 148 11.66 21.53 -18.76
C ILE A 148 10.25 21.09 -18.35
N ALA A 149 9.23 21.47 -19.12
CA ALA A 149 7.84 21.11 -18.85
C ALA A 149 7.61 19.59 -18.87
N VAL A 150 8.20 18.88 -19.83
CA VAL A 150 8.13 17.42 -19.88
C VAL A 150 8.78 16.79 -18.64
N GLN A 151 9.96 17.26 -18.23
CA GLN A 151 10.65 16.77 -17.04
C GLN A 151 9.88 17.08 -15.75
N ALA A 152 9.34 18.29 -15.62
CA ALA A 152 8.58 18.70 -14.44
C ALA A 152 7.33 17.83 -14.24
N VAL A 153 6.61 17.52 -15.31
CA VAL A 153 5.45 16.60 -15.25
C VAL A 153 5.86 15.19 -14.83
N ALA A 154 7.00 14.69 -15.34
CA ALA A 154 7.52 13.38 -14.95
C ALA A 154 7.92 13.35 -13.47
N TRP A 155 8.67 14.34 -12.99
CA TRP A 155 9.05 14.45 -11.58
C TRP A 155 7.84 14.62 -10.65
N LYS A 156 6.80 15.33 -11.08
CA LYS A 156 5.55 15.38 -10.31
C LYS A 156 4.88 14.02 -10.21
N ALA A 157 4.84 13.23 -11.30
CA ALA A 157 4.27 11.89 -11.25
C ALA A 157 5.06 10.97 -10.31
N ASP A 158 6.39 11.07 -10.32
CA ASP A 158 7.25 10.34 -9.38
C ASP A 158 7.02 10.78 -7.93
N TYR A 159 6.91 12.10 -7.70
CA TYR A 159 6.57 12.67 -6.40
C TYR A 159 5.22 12.16 -5.90
N ASP A 160 4.16 12.27 -6.71
CA ASP A 160 2.81 11.83 -6.34
C ASP A 160 2.80 10.33 -6.02
N THR A 161 3.56 9.52 -6.76
CA THR A 161 3.73 8.08 -6.49
C THR A 161 4.44 7.84 -5.15
N ALA A 162 5.52 8.56 -4.88
CA ALA A 162 6.26 8.45 -3.63
C ALA A 162 5.43 8.90 -2.42
N VAL A 163 4.66 9.98 -2.57
CA VAL A 163 3.74 10.45 -1.53
C VAL A 163 2.72 9.39 -1.20
N LYS A 164 2.06 8.78 -2.20
CA LYS A 164 1.11 7.68 -1.97
C LYS A 164 1.74 6.53 -1.17
N ILE A 165 2.94 6.09 -1.51
CA ILE A 165 3.65 5.03 -0.77
C ILE A 165 3.86 5.40 0.69
N ILE A 166 4.07 6.69 0.99
CA ILE A 166 4.32 7.18 2.35
C ILE A 166 3.02 7.40 3.13
N THR A 167 1.97 7.93 2.48
CA THR A 167 0.73 8.37 3.14
C THR A 167 -0.40 7.35 3.11
N GLU A 168 -0.43 6.46 2.12
CA GLU A 168 -1.47 5.45 1.94
C GLU A 168 -0.94 4.09 2.39
N GLU A 169 -1.51 3.57 3.48
CA GLU A 169 -1.09 2.30 4.08
C GLU A 169 -1.21 1.11 3.11
N ASP A 170 -2.25 1.11 2.27
CA ASP A 170 -2.55 0.02 1.33
C ASP A 170 -1.59 -0.04 0.12
N THR A 171 -0.97 1.09 -0.26
CA THR A 171 0.02 1.11 -1.35
C THR A 171 1.44 0.87 -0.83
N ASN A 172 1.58 0.74 0.48
CA ASN A 172 2.86 0.65 1.16
C ASN A 172 3.40 -0.79 1.15
N PRO A 173 4.50 -1.07 0.43
CA PRO A 173 5.01 -2.43 0.36
C PRO A 173 5.61 -2.91 1.68
N ILE A 174 5.92 -2.01 2.63
CA ILE A 174 6.60 -2.38 3.87
C ILE A 174 5.67 -3.19 4.78
N LYS A 175 4.44 -2.71 5.03
CA LYS A 175 3.50 -3.43 5.91
C LYS A 175 3.10 -4.78 5.33
N GLN A 176 2.86 -4.83 4.02
CA GLN A 176 2.57 -6.08 3.33
C GLN A 176 3.74 -7.07 3.46
N LYS A 177 4.98 -6.63 3.22
CA LYS A 177 6.17 -7.48 3.37
C LYS A 177 6.40 -7.93 4.81
N LEU A 178 6.21 -7.05 5.78
CA LEU A 178 6.31 -7.39 7.21
C LEU A 178 5.22 -8.39 7.62
N THR A 179 3.99 -8.20 7.14
CA THR A 179 2.88 -9.14 7.35
C THR A 179 3.17 -10.49 6.70
N ALA A 180 3.73 -10.52 5.48
CA ALA A 180 4.14 -11.75 4.82
C ALA A 180 5.29 -12.45 5.56
N ALA A 181 6.27 -11.71 6.09
CA ALA A 181 7.35 -12.29 6.89
C ALA A 181 6.82 -12.87 8.22
N LEU A 182 5.87 -12.19 8.85
CA LEU A 182 5.30 -12.61 10.12
C LEU A 182 4.33 -13.79 9.98
N TYR A 183 3.39 -13.73 9.03
CA TYR A 183 2.30 -14.69 8.89
C TYR A 183 2.41 -15.63 7.67
N GLY A 184 3.33 -15.35 6.75
CA GLY A 184 3.49 -16.09 5.49
C GLY A 184 2.54 -15.62 4.39
N GLY A 185 2.67 -16.21 3.20
CA GLY A 185 1.78 -15.92 2.07
C GLY A 185 2.03 -14.56 1.40
N ASP A 186 0.96 -13.92 0.92
CA ASP A 186 1.01 -12.67 0.13
C ASP A 186 1.04 -11.38 0.97
N GLY A 187 1.02 -11.50 2.29
CA GLY A 187 1.07 -10.38 3.22
C GLY A 187 -0.22 -9.56 3.34
N LYS A 188 -1.34 -10.01 2.76
CA LYS A 188 -2.63 -9.31 2.88
C LYS A 188 -3.42 -9.67 4.13
N THR A 189 -3.06 -10.78 4.79
CA THR A 189 -3.81 -11.30 5.94
C THR A 189 -2.88 -11.50 7.13
N ALA A 190 -3.17 -10.82 8.24
CA ALA A 190 -2.49 -11.02 9.52
C ALA A 190 -3.12 -12.19 10.31
N LYS A 191 -3.05 -13.41 9.76
CA LYS A 191 -3.62 -14.61 10.41
C LYS A 191 -2.69 -15.80 10.30
N ILE A 192 -2.60 -16.57 11.38
CA ILE A 192 -1.94 -17.88 11.39
C ILE A 192 -2.80 -18.86 10.59
N LYS A 193 -2.21 -19.50 9.57
CA LYS A 193 -2.90 -20.44 8.69
C LYS A 193 -1.96 -21.56 8.22
N ALA A 194 -2.48 -22.79 8.23
CA ALA A 194 -1.79 -23.94 7.65
C ALA A 194 -1.56 -23.76 6.13
N GLY A 195 -0.39 -24.17 5.66
CA GLY A 195 0.07 -24.00 4.27
C GLY A 195 0.78 -22.68 3.98
N THR A 196 0.57 -21.64 4.80
CA THR A 196 1.22 -20.32 4.60
C THR A 196 2.10 -19.93 5.78
N THR A 197 1.64 -20.12 7.02
CA THR A 197 2.40 -19.82 8.25
C THR A 197 3.28 -21.01 8.65
N TYR A 198 2.75 -22.22 8.49
CA TYR A 198 3.44 -23.48 8.73
C TYR A 198 2.94 -24.53 7.74
N LYS A 199 3.70 -25.60 7.50
CA LYS A 199 3.32 -26.67 6.58
C LYS A 199 2.05 -27.38 7.06
N ALA A 200 1.09 -27.59 6.16
CA ALA A 200 -0.09 -28.40 6.51
C ALA A 200 0.32 -29.84 6.88
N GLY A 201 -0.26 -30.38 7.93
CA GLY A 201 0.02 -31.71 8.45
C GLY A 201 -0.94 -32.10 9.57
N SER A 202 -0.91 -33.36 9.99
CA SER A 202 -1.78 -33.90 11.04
C SER A 202 -1.05 -34.22 12.34
N SER A 203 0.29 -34.14 12.35
CA SER A 203 1.10 -34.39 13.54
C SER A 203 2.09 -33.25 13.82
N TYR A 204 2.55 -33.16 15.08
CA TYR A 204 3.61 -32.23 15.47
C TYR A 204 4.89 -32.44 14.65
N ALA A 205 5.27 -33.69 14.39
CA ALA A 205 6.43 -34.01 13.57
C ALA A 205 6.29 -33.45 12.14
N ASP A 206 5.10 -33.55 11.55
CA ASP A 206 4.84 -33.07 10.19
C ASP A 206 4.93 -31.54 10.05
N ILE A 207 4.52 -30.85 11.11
CA ILE A 207 4.31 -29.40 11.12
C ILE A 207 5.52 -28.64 11.72
N CYS A 208 6.28 -29.26 12.64
CA CYS A 208 7.29 -28.55 13.45
C CYS A 208 8.73 -29.05 13.22
N VAL A 209 8.90 -30.32 12.86
CA VAL A 209 10.22 -30.98 12.86
C VAL A 209 10.82 -31.03 11.46
N GLY A 210 12.05 -30.54 11.34
CA GLY A 210 12.82 -30.51 10.08
C GLY A 210 12.79 -29.15 9.36
N THR A 211 13.50 -29.08 8.23
CA THR A 211 13.64 -27.87 7.43
C THR A 211 12.34 -27.54 6.66
N ASN A 212 12.06 -26.26 6.45
CA ASN A 212 10.92 -25.76 5.64
C ASN A 212 9.53 -26.15 6.16
N LYS A 213 9.39 -26.44 7.46
CA LYS A 213 8.09 -26.71 8.09
C LYS A 213 7.43 -25.46 8.66
N ARG A 214 8.25 -24.52 9.12
CA ARG A 214 7.87 -23.20 9.61
C ARG A 214 8.13 -22.23 8.48
N LEU A 215 7.06 -21.65 7.95
CA LEU A 215 7.08 -20.88 6.70
C LEU A 215 7.09 -19.36 6.97
N SER A 216 6.92 -18.97 8.24
CA SER A 216 6.95 -17.59 8.71
C SER A 216 7.37 -17.51 10.18
N LEU A 217 7.62 -16.29 10.67
CA LEU A 217 8.03 -16.05 12.07
C LEU A 217 6.96 -16.47 13.09
N ALA A 218 5.68 -16.28 12.78
CA ALA A 218 4.59 -16.77 13.62
C ALA A 218 4.53 -18.31 13.63
N GLY A 219 4.89 -18.95 12.52
CA GLY A 219 5.04 -20.41 12.48
C GLY A 219 6.16 -20.90 13.39
N ASP A 220 7.26 -20.14 13.47
CA ASP A 220 8.34 -20.42 14.43
C ASP A 220 7.93 -20.28 15.88
N LYS A 221 7.07 -19.30 16.19
CA LYS A 221 6.55 -19.05 17.54
C LYS A 221 5.58 -20.14 17.99
N GLU A 222 4.56 -20.44 17.20
CA GLU A 222 3.42 -21.24 17.64
C GLU A 222 3.76 -22.70 17.85
N LEU A 223 4.80 -23.17 17.17
CA LEU A 223 5.23 -24.57 17.16
C LEU A 223 6.39 -24.86 18.13
N LYS A 224 6.93 -23.81 18.79
CA LYS A 224 7.98 -23.92 19.82
C LYS A 224 7.42 -23.99 21.24
N LYS A 225 6.10 -23.98 21.44
CA LYS A 225 5.50 -24.30 22.74
C LYS A 225 5.81 -25.77 23.05
N PRO A 226 6.57 -26.10 24.11
CA PRO A 226 6.77 -27.49 24.50
C PRO A 226 5.40 -28.05 24.91
N ASP A 227 5.04 -29.20 24.34
CA ASP A 227 3.90 -29.99 24.77
C ASP A 227 4.09 -30.38 26.25
N THR A 228 3.45 -29.65 27.17
CA THR A 228 3.00 -30.30 28.40
C THR A 228 1.87 -31.24 27.99
N LYS A 229 2.16 -32.54 27.92
CA LYS A 229 1.20 -33.62 27.64
C LYS A 229 -0.05 -33.51 28.54
N ALA A 230 -1.09 -32.80 28.10
CA ALA A 230 -2.46 -32.94 28.59
C ALA A 230 -3.48 -32.11 27.78
N SER A 231 -3.45 -32.14 26.45
CA SER A 231 -4.67 -31.83 25.69
C SER A 231 -4.79 -32.74 24.49
N ARG A 232 -5.46 -33.86 24.77
CA ARG A 232 -6.14 -34.77 23.86
C ARG A 232 -6.45 -34.09 22.51
N ALA A 233 -6.02 -34.75 21.44
CA ALA A 233 -6.44 -34.47 20.07
C ALA A 233 -7.93 -34.06 20.05
N THR A 234 -8.17 -32.78 19.82
CA THR A 234 -9.49 -32.30 19.45
C THR A 234 -9.36 -31.84 18.00
N PRO A 235 -10.01 -32.50 17.05
CA PRO A 235 -9.98 -32.04 15.67
C PRO A 235 -10.59 -30.64 15.63
N LEU A 236 -9.89 -29.70 14.99
CA LEU A 236 -10.45 -28.39 14.66
C LEU A 236 -11.70 -28.64 13.78
N LYS A 237 -12.88 -28.56 14.40
CA LYS A 237 -14.15 -28.66 13.68
C LYS A 237 -14.32 -27.44 12.77
N PRO A 238 -14.81 -27.62 11.53
CA PRO A 238 -15.12 -26.53 10.63
C PRO A 238 -16.33 -25.73 11.14
N GLY A 239 -16.39 -24.46 10.73
CA GLY A 239 -17.27 -23.43 11.25
C GLY A 239 -18.73 -23.82 11.46
N ARG A 240 -19.29 -23.37 12.58
CA ARG A 240 -20.72 -23.47 12.86
C ARG A 240 -21.38 -22.17 12.41
N THR A 241 -22.19 -22.28 11.36
CA THR A 241 -23.14 -21.27 10.89
C THR A 241 -24.17 -21.00 11.98
N SER A 242 -24.34 -19.73 12.37
CA SER A 242 -25.41 -19.30 13.26
C SER A 242 -26.70 -19.14 12.44
N LYS A 243 -27.55 -20.17 12.46
CA LYS A 243 -29.00 -20.00 12.29
C LYS A 243 -29.58 -19.89 13.69
N ASP A 244 -30.10 -18.72 14.04
CA ASP A 244 -31.07 -18.60 15.11
C ASP A 244 -32.25 -17.78 14.60
N ASN A 245 -33.39 -18.45 14.50
CA ASN A 245 -34.67 -17.92 14.09
C ASN A 245 -35.58 -17.97 15.32
N GLY A 246 -36.05 -16.78 15.73
CA GLY A 246 -37.39 -16.62 16.29
C GLY A 246 -37.57 -16.87 17.79
N ARG A 247 -37.60 -15.78 18.55
CA ARG A 247 -38.78 -15.55 19.41
C ARG A 247 -39.21 -14.09 19.40
N VAL A 248 -40.41 -13.92 18.88
CA VAL A 248 -41.18 -12.68 18.73
C VAL A 248 -41.74 -12.26 20.08
N SER A 249 -41.62 -10.98 20.40
CA SER A 249 -42.67 -10.22 21.08
C SER A 249 -42.61 -8.78 20.58
N GLY A 250 -43.56 -8.41 19.70
CA GLY A 250 -43.87 -7.02 19.37
C GLY A 250 -44.57 -6.35 20.55
N SER A 251 -44.85 -5.04 20.58
CA SER A 251 -44.97 -4.06 19.51
C SER A 251 -45.28 -2.69 20.13
N HIS A 252 -44.84 -1.61 19.49
CA HIS A 252 -45.52 -0.30 19.26
C HIS A 252 -44.59 0.92 19.31
N GLN A 253 -43.92 1.16 18.18
CA GLN A 253 -44.12 2.34 17.32
C GLN A 253 -44.66 3.64 17.95
N LYS A 254 -43.84 4.71 17.93
CA LYS A 254 -44.25 6.02 17.36
C LYS A 254 -43.06 6.95 17.15
N ALA A 255 -42.89 7.36 15.89
CA ALA A 255 -42.07 8.48 15.46
C ALA A 255 -42.66 9.82 15.96
N ARG A 256 -41.78 10.80 16.22
CA ARG A 256 -42.12 12.21 15.97
C ARG A 256 -40.86 13.08 15.84
N HIS A 257 -40.75 13.73 14.67
CA HIS A 257 -40.09 15.01 14.44
C HIS A 257 -40.43 16.04 15.54
N ARG A 258 -39.46 16.86 15.96
CA ARG A 258 -39.49 18.34 15.85
C ARG A 258 -38.24 18.97 16.47
N ARG A 259 -37.69 19.94 15.72
CA ARG A 259 -37.01 21.20 16.09
C ARG A 259 -36.58 21.37 17.55
N TYR A 260 -35.31 21.70 17.77
CA TYR A 260 -34.86 23.05 18.14
C TYR A 260 -33.52 23.32 17.46
#